data_AF-A0A934DV04-F1
#
_entry.id   AF-A0A934DV04-F1
#
_cell.length_a   1.000
_cell.length_b   1.000
_cell.length_c   1.000
_cell.angle_alpha   90.00
_cell.angle_beta   90.00
_cell.angle_gamma   90.00
#
_symmetry.space_group_name_H-M   'P 1'
#
loop_
_entity.id
_entity.type
_entity.pdbx_description
1 polymer ?
#
loop_
_entity_poly.entity_id
_entity_poly.type
_entity_poly.pdbx_seq_one_letter_code
_entity_poly.pdbx_strand_id
1 'polypeptide(L)'
;MTEESEVIESPPAQVELGRVSFPAIARGLVFAVLAIGVVVGIHAYIGARLIAGLQLTGTAAELGWGLVWGLFLTVFAALFARRLPRETAQYLRWVAYGWMGLFALLLVSVAAVDLSSAVSAMAWGRPLAGRWGGLEVAAVGAMALPAFAWGIVRALGPARIERLRVPIAGLPSELEGYRIVQISDLHIGETLGSGWARRVAESVNSLDPDAVAVTGDVADGSPRRVGQ
;
A
#
# COMPACT_ATOMS: atom_id res chain seq x y z
N MET A 1 11.06 6.08 70.16
CA MET A 1 10.42 5.04 69.34
C MET A 1 10.34 5.62 67.93
N THR A 2 11.35 5.33 67.11
CA THR A 2 11.55 5.89 65.77
C THR A 2 11.36 4.75 64.79
N GLU A 3 10.27 4.78 64.03
CA GLU A 3 10.05 3.88 62.89
C GLU A 3 10.70 4.51 61.66
N GLU A 4 11.80 3.91 61.19
CA GLU A 4 12.33 4.15 59.84
C GLU A 4 11.61 3.18 58.88
N SER A 5 10.85 3.74 57.94
CA SER A 5 10.25 3.01 56.84
C SER A 5 11.33 2.62 55.83
N GLU A 6 11.70 1.35 55.79
CA GLU A 6 12.62 0.78 54.82
C GLU A 6 11.95 0.73 53.44
N VAL A 7 12.28 1.71 52.59
CA VAL A 7 11.90 1.74 51.18
C VAL A 7 12.74 0.70 50.45
N ILE A 8 12.12 -0.42 50.07
CA ILE A 8 12.74 -1.44 49.21
C ILE A 8 12.86 -0.87 47.79
N GLU A 9 13.97 -0.19 47.49
CA GLU A 9 14.38 0.13 46.13
C GLU A 9 14.75 -1.17 45.40
N SER A 10 13.87 -1.62 44.50
CA SER A 10 14.21 -2.70 43.58
C SER A 10 15.18 -2.14 42.53
N PRO A 11 16.32 -2.82 42.26
CA PRO A 11 17.28 -2.34 41.30
C PRO A 11 16.65 -2.27 39.90
N PRO A 12 16.96 -1.24 39.09
CA PRO A 12 16.40 -1.10 37.76
C PRO A 12 16.72 -2.34 36.93
N ALA A 13 15.70 -2.93 36.31
CA ALA A 13 15.86 -4.07 35.42
C ALA A 13 16.89 -3.72 34.34
N GLN A 14 18.06 -4.35 34.41
CA GLN A 14 19.08 -4.17 33.39
C GLN A 14 18.60 -4.86 32.13
N VAL A 15 18.16 -4.07 31.16
CA VAL A 15 17.86 -4.55 29.81
C VAL A 15 19.19 -4.99 29.20
N GLU A 16 19.48 -6.29 29.24
CA GLU A 16 20.59 -6.87 28.48
C GLU A 16 20.31 -6.62 27.00
N LEU A 17 20.98 -5.61 26.44
CA LEU A 17 21.03 -5.39 25.01
C LEU A 17 21.79 -6.57 24.39
N GLY A 18 21.04 -7.61 23.98
CA GLY A 18 21.57 -8.80 23.36
C GLY A 18 22.50 -8.43 22.20
N ARG A 19 23.78 -8.83 22.30
CA ARG A 19 24.78 -8.58 21.26
C ARG A 19 24.37 -9.32 19.99
N VAL A 20 24.07 -8.58 18.91
CA VAL A 20 23.80 -9.16 17.59
C VAL A 20 25.07 -9.86 17.10
N SER A 21 24.99 -11.16 16.83
CA SER A 21 26.16 -11.94 16.41
C SER A 21 26.53 -11.64 14.95
N PHE A 22 27.83 -11.71 14.62
CA PHE A 22 28.32 -11.53 13.24
C PHE A 22 27.56 -12.41 12.20
N PRO A 23 27.25 -13.70 12.47
CA PRO A 23 26.44 -14.51 11.57
C PRO A 23 24.99 -14.01 11.39
N ALA A 24 24.41 -13.34 12.38
CA ALA A 24 23.09 -12.72 12.23
C ALA A 24 23.15 -11.50 11.29
N ILE A 25 24.18 -10.66 11.43
CA ILE A 25 24.41 -9.51 10.55
C ILE A 25 24.65 -9.98 9.10
N ALA A 26 25.52 -10.97 8.91
CA ALA A 26 25.82 -11.52 7.58
C ALA A 26 24.56 -12.07 6.89
N ARG A 27 23.72 -12.85 7.61
CA ARG A 27 22.45 -13.35 7.07
C ARG A 27 21.49 -12.21 6.69
N GLY A 28 21.40 -11.17 7.52
CA GLY A 28 20.59 -10.00 7.23
C GLY A 28 21.04 -9.25 5.98
N LEU A 29 22.36 -9.10 5.79
CA LEU A 29 22.94 -8.46 4.60
C LEU A 29 22.68 -9.28 3.33
N VAL A 30 22.89 -10.60 3.37
CA VAL A 30 22.61 -11.49 2.23
C VAL A 30 21.13 -11.40 1.85
N PHE A 31 20.23 -11.47 2.82
CA PHE A 31 18.80 -11.31 2.58
C PHE A 31 18.48 -9.95 1.93
N ALA A 32 19.02 -8.85 2.45
CA ALA A 32 18.78 -7.51 1.92
C ALA A 32 19.27 -7.37 0.46
N VAL A 33 20.46 -7.90 0.15
CA VAL A 33 21.01 -7.89 -1.21
C VAL A 33 20.12 -8.68 -2.17
N LEU A 34 19.65 -9.86 -1.76
CA LEU A 34 18.75 -10.68 -2.58
C LEU A 34 17.40 -9.99 -2.78
N ALA A 35 16.80 -9.45 -1.73
CA ALA A 35 15.52 -8.74 -1.80
C ALA A 35 15.60 -7.51 -2.71
N ILE A 36 16.63 -6.67 -2.54
CA ILE A 36 16.86 -5.49 -3.38
C ILE A 36 17.16 -5.93 -4.82
N GLY A 37 17.97 -6.97 -5.01
CA GLY A 37 18.30 -7.51 -6.33
C GLY A 37 17.06 -7.98 -7.08
N VAL A 38 16.14 -8.68 -6.41
CA VAL A 38 14.85 -9.07 -6.99
C VAL A 38 14.03 -7.84 -7.37
N VAL A 39 13.91 -6.85 -6.47
CA VAL A 39 13.13 -5.63 -6.73
C VAL A 39 13.71 -4.81 -7.88
N VAL A 40 15.03 -4.65 -7.95
CA VAL A 40 15.72 -3.99 -9.07
C VAL A 40 15.53 -4.80 -10.35
N GLY A 41 15.64 -6.13 -10.28
CA GLY A 41 15.46 -7.04 -11.40
C GLY A 41 14.06 -6.94 -12.02
N ILE A 42 13.00 -6.89 -11.22
CA ILE A 42 11.62 -6.73 -11.73
C ILE A 42 11.39 -5.35 -12.36
N HIS A 43 12.02 -4.29 -11.84
CA HIS A 43 11.97 -2.95 -12.45
C HIS A 43 12.70 -2.91 -13.79
N ALA A 44 13.88 -3.51 -13.85
CA ALA A 44 14.63 -3.68 -15.10
C ALA A 44 13.84 -4.52 -16.11
N TYR A 45 13.20 -5.60 -15.68
CA TYR A 45 12.38 -6.45 -16.54
C TYR A 45 11.20 -5.67 -17.17
N ILE A 46 10.40 -4.95 -16.38
CA ILE A 46 9.29 -4.15 -16.91
C ILE A 46 9.80 -3.03 -17.81
N GLY A 47 10.85 -2.32 -17.39
CA GLY A 47 11.46 -1.26 -18.19
C GLY A 47 11.93 -1.77 -19.56
N ALA A 48 12.62 -2.91 -19.59
CA ALA A 48 13.09 -3.53 -20.83
C ALA A 48 11.92 -3.91 -21.75
N ARG A 49 10.84 -4.50 -21.21
CA ARG A 49 9.64 -4.86 -21.97
C ARG A 49 8.95 -3.64 -22.57
N LEU A 50 8.75 -2.58 -21.80
CA LEU A 50 8.08 -1.36 -22.28
C LEU A 50 8.94 -0.61 -23.31
N ILE A 51 10.23 -0.42 -23.04
CA ILE A 51 11.16 0.31 -23.90
C ILE A 51 11.37 -0.44 -25.22
N ALA A 52 11.59 -1.76 -25.18
CA ALA A 52 11.74 -2.57 -26.38
C ALA A 52 10.44 -2.65 -27.19
N GLY A 53 9.29 -2.80 -26.52
CA GLY A 53 8.00 -2.90 -27.19
C GLY A 53 7.58 -1.60 -27.88
N LEU A 54 7.89 -0.45 -27.26
CA LEU A 54 7.71 0.88 -27.85
C LEU A 54 8.80 1.25 -28.87
N GLN A 55 9.80 0.38 -29.06
CA GLN A 55 10.94 0.61 -29.95
C GLN A 55 11.68 1.92 -29.66
N LEU A 56 11.72 2.33 -28.39
CA LEU A 56 12.44 3.54 -27.99
C LEU A 56 13.95 3.33 -28.19
N THR A 57 14.61 4.32 -28.76
CA THR A 57 16.05 4.31 -29.04
C THR A 57 16.67 5.67 -28.71
N GLY A 58 18.00 5.70 -28.56
CA GLY A 58 18.75 6.91 -28.22
C GLY A 58 18.21 7.60 -26.96
N THR A 59 18.07 8.93 -27.03
CA THR A 59 17.57 9.76 -25.93
C THR A 59 16.18 9.35 -25.44
N ALA A 60 15.30 8.84 -26.31
CA ALA A 60 13.97 8.39 -25.88
C ALA A 60 14.05 7.16 -24.96
N ALA A 61 14.98 6.23 -25.24
CA ALA A 61 15.22 5.08 -24.36
C ALA A 61 15.86 5.51 -23.03
N GLU A 62 16.79 6.47 -23.06
CA GLU A 62 17.43 7.03 -21.86
C GLU A 62 16.40 7.71 -20.95
N LEU A 63 15.50 8.52 -21.53
CA LEU A 63 14.41 9.14 -20.78
C LEU A 63 13.44 8.10 -20.21
N GLY A 64 13.13 7.04 -20.97
CA GLY A 64 12.30 5.93 -20.49
C GLY A 64 12.91 5.22 -19.28
N TRP A 65 14.20 4.89 -19.34
CA TRP A 65 14.93 4.31 -18.21
C TRP A 65 15.03 5.28 -17.04
N GLY A 66 15.33 6.54 -17.31
CA GLY A 66 15.37 7.61 -16.32
C GLY A 66 14.03 7.77 -15.59
N LEU A 67 12.91 7.63 -16.29
CA LEU A 67 11.58 7.64 -15.69
C LEU A 67 11.35 6.43 -14.79
N VAL A 68 11.64 5.21 -15.26
CA VAL A 68 11.47 3.98 -14.47
C VAL A 68 12.30 4.03 -13.18
N TRP A 69 13.58 4.38 -13.29
CA TRP A 69 14.47 4.47 -12.13
C TRP A 69 14.17 5.67 -11.24
N GLY A 70 13.80 6.81 -11.82
CA GLY A 70 13.38 7.99 -11.09
C GLY A 70 12.15 7.69 -10.21
N LEU A 71 11.13 7.07 -10.79
CA LEU A 71 9.93 6.65 -10.06
C LEU A 71 10.24 5.58 -9.01
N PHE A 72 11.10 4.60 -9.31
CA PHE A 72 11.60 3.65 -8.32
C PHE A 72 12.28 4.33 -7.12
N LEU A 73 13.14 5.32 -7.38
CA LEU A 73 13.83 6.07 -6.32
C LEU A 73 12.87 6.88 -5.45
N THR A 74 11.70 7.30 -5.97
CA THR A 74 10.68 7.97 -5.14
C THR A 74 10.19 7.09 -4.00
N VAL A 75 10.20 5.76 -4.15
CA VAL A 75 9.81 4.80 -3.09
C VAL A 75 10.75 4.89 -1.90
N PHE A 76 12.06 4.97 -2.15
CA PHE A 76 13.05 5.15 -1.07
C PHE A 76 13.02 6.56 -0.51
N ALA A 77 12.84 7.57 -1.36
CA ALA A 77 12.68 8.94 -0.90
C ALA A 77 11.47 9.09 0.04
N ALA A 78 10.38 8.35 -0.20
CA ALA A 78 9.20 8.34 0.66
C ALA A 78 9.49 7.85 2.09
N LEU A 79 10.51 7.02 2.31
CA LEU A 79 10.96 6.61 3.67
C LEU A 79 11.47 7.81 4.48
N PHE A 80 12.00 8.82 3.80
CA PHE A 80 12.50 10.05 4.40
C PHE A 80 11.49 11.20 4.33
N ALA A 81 10.26 10.96 3.84
CA ALA A 81 9.23 11.99 3.69
C ALA A 81 8.90 12.70 5.01
N ARG A 82 9.12 12.04 6.15
CA ARG A 82 8.93 12.64 7.49
C ARG A 82 9.82 13.85 7.77
N ARG A 83 10.92 14.03 7.02
CA ARG A 83 11.83 15.18 7.13
C ARG A 83 11.45 16.34 6.20
N LEU A 84 10.47 16.15 5.32
CA LEU A 84 10.05 17.14 4.34
C LEU A 84 8.82 17.93 4.86
N PRO A 85 8.57 19.14 4.34
CA PRO A 85 7.31 19.85 4.56
C PRO A 85 6.11 18.98 4.18
N ARG A 86 4.97 19.17 4.87
CA ARG A 86 3.75 18.33 4.73
C ARG A 86 3.29 18.19 3.28
N GLU A 87 3.25 19.29 2.53
CA GLU A 87 2.84 19.30 1.12
C GLU A 87 3.79 18.47 0.25
N THR A 88 5.10 18.72 0.34
CA THR A 88 6.12 17.97 -0.41
C THR A 88 6.09 16.49 -0.05
N ALA A 89 5.96 16.16 1.23
CA ALA A 89 5.84 14.79 1.72
C ALA A 89 4.57 14.11 1.19
N GLN A 90 3.47 14.84 1.05
CA GLN A 90 2.22 14.34 0.48
C GLN A 90 2.38 14.05 -1.02
N TYR A 91 2.90 14.99 -1.81
CA TYR A 91 3.14 14.77 -3.24
C TYR A 91 4.10 13.61 -3.49
N LEU A 92 5.20 13.52 -2.73
CA LEU A 92 6.15 12.42 -2.85
C LEU A 92 5.50 11.06 -2.54
N ARG A 93 4.67 10.98 -1.50
CA ARG A 93 3.93 9.76 -1.16
C ARG A 93 2.93 9.38 -2.26
N TRP A 94 2.21 10.35 -2.83
CA TRP A 94 1.30 10.10 -3.94
C TRP A 94 2.02 9.54 -5.17
N VAL A 95 3.16 10.12 -5.53
CA VAL A 95 3.98 9.63 -6.65
C VAL A 95 4.53 8.24 -6.35
N ALA A 96 5.12 8.04 -5.17
CA ALA A 96 5.71 6.76 -4.78
C ALA A 96 4.68 5.62 -4.69
N TYR A 97 3.58 5.84 -4.00
CA TYR A 97 2.54 4.82 -3.82
C TYR A 97 1.73 4.61 -5.10
N GLY A 98 1.48 5.67 -5.87
CA GLY A 98 0.89 5.59 -7.20
C GLY A 98 1.76 4.78 -8.16
N TRP A 99 3.07 5.03 -8.17
CA TRP A 99 4.03 4.22 -8.92
C TRP A 99 4.02 2.77 -8.48
N MET A 100 4.08 2.48 -7.18
CA MET A 100 4.04 1.10 -6.68
C MET A 100 2.76 0.35 -7.09
N GLY A 101 1.60 1.00 -7.01
CA GLY A 101 0.32 0.43 -7.45
C GLY A 101 0.29 0.17 -8.95
N LEU A 102 0.70 1.15 -9.76
CA LEU A 102 0.78 1.00 -11.21
C LEU A 102 1.81 -0.07 -11.61
N PHE A 103 2.96 -0.09 -10.95
CA PHE A 103 4.04 -1.04 -11.19
C PHE A 103 3.60 -2.48 -10.92
N ALA A 104 2.85 -2.73 -9.84
CA ALA A 104 2.29 -4.05 -9.56
C ALA A 104 1.32 -4.50 -10.66
N LEU A 105 0.48 -3.60 -11.17
CA LEU A 105 -0.43 -3.89 -12.28
C LEU A 105 0.35 -4.15 -13.57
N LEU A 106 1.36 -3.33 -13.88
CA LEU A 106 2.25 -3.55 -15.02
C LEU A 106 2.96 -4.90 -14.92
N LEU A 107 3.44 -5.29 -13.74
CA LEU A 107 4.10 -6.58 -13.51
C LEU A 107 3.17 -7.74 -13.83
N VAL A 108 1.97 -7.73 -13.27
CA VAL A 108 0.97 -8.78 -13.51
C VAL A 108 0.56 -8.81 -14.98
N SER A 109 0.34 -7.66 -15.61
CA SER A 109 -0.04 -7.59 -17.03
C SER A 109 1.06 -8.07 -17.96
N VAL A 110 2.32 -7.66 -17.75
CA VAL A 110 3.47 -8.12 -18.53
C VAL A 110 3.67 -9.63 -18.34
N ALA A 111 3.65 -10.10 -17.09
CA ALA A 111 3.77 -11.51 -16.77
C ALA A 111 2.64 -12.35 -17.38
N ALA A 112 1.41 -11.83 -17.42
CA ALA A 112 0.28 -12.50 -18.06
C ALA A 112 0.48 -12.67 -19.57
N VAL A 113 0.99 -11.64 -20.28
CA VAL A 113 1.29 -11.74 -21.72
C VAL A 113 2.43 -12.72 -21.97
N ASP A 114 3.50 -12.66 -21.18
CA ASP A 114 4.64 -13.58 -21.28
C ASP A 114 4.23 -15.03 -21.01
N LEU A 115 3.48 -15.26 -19.93
CA LEU A 115 2.99 -16.59 -19.57
C LEU A 115 2.03 -17.14 -20.63
N SER A 116 1.09 -16.33 -21.11
CA SER A 116 0.15 -16.76 -22.16
C SER A 116 0.88 -17.12 -23.45
N SER A 117 1.94 -16.37 -23.78
CA SER A 117 2.79 -16.62 -24.94
C SER A 117 3.60 -17.92 -24.78
N ALA A 118 4.19 -18.15 -23.60
CA ALA A 118 4.92 -19.37 -23.29
C ALA A 118 4.01 -20.61 -23.32
N VAL A 119 2.82 -20.53 -22.71
CA VAL A 119 1.83 -21.61 -22.72
C VAL A 119 1.40 -21.94 -24.15
N SER A 120 1.17 -20.93 -24.97
CA SER A 120 0.76 -21.12 -26.37
C SER A 120 1.86 -21.70 -27.23
N ALA A 121 3.11 -21.30 -27.00
CA ALA A 121 4.27 -21.91 -27.65
C ALA A 121 4.39 -23.40 -27.32
N MET A 122 4.17 -23.78 -26.05
CA MET A 122 4.23 -25.16 -25.61
C MET A 122 3.04 -26.00 -26.11
N ALA A 123 1.83 -25.44 -26.10
CA ALA A 123 0.61 -26.16 -26.47
C ALA A 123 0.42 -26.29 -27.99
N TRP A 124 0.83 -25.27 -28.76
CA TRP A 124 0.53 -25.16 -30.19
C TRP A 124 1.76 -24.92 -31.07
N GLY A 125 2.97 -24.94 -30.51
CA GLY A 125 4.22 -24.71 -31.25
C GLY A 125 4.41 -23.26 -31.72
N ARG A 126 3.53 -22.33 -31.30
CA ARG A 126 3.58 -20.91 -31.69
C ARG A 126 3.21 -19.99 -30.51
N PRO A 127 4.07 -19.03 -30.14
CA PRO A 127 3.74 -18.07 -29.09
C PRO A 127 2.66 -17.08 -29.56
N LEU A 128 1.85 -16.58 -28.62
CA LEU A 128 0.89 -15.49 -28.90
C LEU A 128 1.61 -14.18 -29.19
N ALA A 129 2.60 -13.83 -28.37
CA ALA A 129 3.54 -12.74 -28.64
C ALA A 129 4.82 -13.31 -29.27
N GLY A 130 4.98 -13.16 -30.58
CA GLY A 130 6.16 -13.65 -31.30
C GLY A 130 7.43 -12.86 -30.94
N ARG A 131 7.39 -11.54 -31.12
CA ARG A 131 8.44 -10.61 -30.67
C ARG A 131 7.75 -9.49 -29.92
N TRP A 132 8.20 -9.25 -28.69
CA TRP A 132 7.66 -8.17 -27.87
C TRP A 132 7.73 -6.83 -28.63
N GLY A 133 6.58 -6.19 -28.82
CA GLY A 133 6.40 -5.03 -29.68
C GLY A 133 5.25 -4.14 -29.20
N GLY A 134 4.76 -3.31 -30.11
CA GLY A 134 3.73 -2.32 -29.79
C GLY A 134 2.38 -2.94 -29.39
N LEU A 135 2.02 -4.10 -29.94
CA LEU A 135 0.77 -4.79 -29.61
C LEU A 135 0.77 -5.29 -28.16
N GLU A 136 1.87 -5.89 -27.71
CA GLU A 136 2.03 -6.37 -26.34
C GLU A 136 2.01 -5.19 -25.36
N VAL A 137 2.69 -4.08 -25.68
CA VAL A 137 2.63 -2.86 -24.87
C VAL A 137 1.22 -2.29 -24.82
N ALA A 138 0.49 -2.29 -25.94
CA ALA A 138 -0.90 -1.84 -25.98
C ALA A 138 -1.80 -2.74 -25.13
N ALA A 139 -1.62 -4.06 -25.17
CA ALA A 139 -2.36 -5.00 -24.34
C ALA A 139 -2.06 -4.81 -22.84
N VAL A 140 -0.79 -4.64 -22.48
CA VAL A 140 -0.36 -4.33 -21.11
C VAL A 140 -0.98 -3.01 -20.64
N GLY A 141 -0.93 -1.96 -21.46
CA GLY A 141 -1.55 -0.67 -21.15
C GLY A 141 -3.06 -0.76 -20.98
N ALA A 142 -3.74 -1.53 -21.85
CA ALA A 142 -5.18 -1.76 -21.80
C ALA A 142 -5.64 -2.54 -20.55
N MET A 143 -4.76 -3.33 -19.93
CA MET A 143 -5.04 -3.99 -18.65
C MET A 143 -4.68 -3.09 -17.46
N ALA A 144 -3.46 -2.56 -17.44
CA ALA A 144 -2.91 -1.88 -16.26
C ALA A 144 -3.53 -0.49 -16.03
N LEU A 145 -3.70 0.33 -17.07
CA LEU A 145 -4.17 1.71 -16.91
C LEU A 145 -5.63 1.80 -16.45
N PRO A 146 -6.59 1.04 -17.04
CA PRO A 146 -7.96 1.04 -16.55
C PRO A 146 -8.07 0.46 -15.15
N ALA A 147 -7.33 -0.60 -14.83
CA ALA A 147 -7.29 -1.17 -13.49
C ALA A 147 -6.74 -0.18 -12.46
N PHE A 148 -5.70 0.58 -12.82
CA PHE A 148 -5.13 1.62 -11.97
C PHE A 148 -6.13 2.76 -11.74
N ALA A 149 -6.74 3.29 -12.81
CA ALA A 149 -7.75 4.33 -12.72
C ALA A 149 -8.96 3.89 -11.87
N TRP A 150 -9.44 2.66 -12.09
CA TRP A 150 -10.51 2.07 -11.29
C TRP A 150 -10.11 1.94 -9.82
N GLY A 151 -8.88 1.50 -9.55
CA GLY A 151 -8.33 1.42 -8.20
C GLY A 151 -8.30 2.78 -7.50
N ILE A 152 -7.87 3.83 -8.18
CA ILE A 152 -7.89 5.20 -7.65
C ILE A 152 -9.32 5.68 -7.36
N VAL A 153 -10.26 5.46 -8.29
CA VAL A 153 -11.67 5.83 -8.09
C VAL A 153 -12.29 5.08 -6.90
N ARG A 154 -11.98 3.79 -6.75
CA ARG A 154 -12.43 2.96 -5.63
C ARG A 154 -11.82 3.41 -4.30
N ALA A 155 -10.51 3.71 -4.29
CA ALA A 155 -9.79 4.12 -3.09
C ALA A 155 -10.20 5.51 -2.59
N LEU A 156 -10.56 6.42 -3.50
CA LEU A 156 -10.99 7.79 -3.17
C LEU A 156 -12.51 7.96 -3.13
N GLY A 157 -13.25 6.90 -3.47
CA GLY A 157 -14.70 6.86 -3.44
C GLY A 157 -15.29 6.85 -2.02
N PRO A 158 -16.62 6.95 -1.91
CA PRO A 158 -17.30 6.86 -0.63
C PRO A 158 -17.14 5.48 0.01
N ALA A 159 -17.18 5.44 1.34
CA ALA A 159 -17.19 4.18 2.09
C ALA A 159 -18.41 3.34 1.68
N ARG A 160 -18.19 2.06 1.37
CA ARG A 160 -19.25 1.13 1.03
C ARG A 160 -20.03 0.77 2.29
N ILE A 161 -21.35 0.94 2.25
CA ILE A 161 -22.24 0.59 3.37
C ILE A 161 -22.74 -0.84 3.15
N GLU A 162 -22.27 -1.76 3.98
CA GLU A 162 -22.84 -3.12 4.08
C GLU A 162 -23.92 -3.14 5.15
N ARG A 163 -25.13 -3.61 4.79
CA ARG A 163 -26.22 -3.84 5.75
C ARG A 163 -26.37 -5.33 6.00
N LEU A 164 -26.10 -5.74 7.23
CA LEU A 164 -26.19 -7.13 7.67
C LEU A 164 -27.28 -7.23 8.74
N ARG A 165 -28.17 -8.23 8.62
CA ARG A 165 -29.10 -8.60 9.69
C ARG A 165 -28.44 -9.70 10.50
N VAL A 166 -28.22 -9.45 11.78
CA VAL A 166 -27.59 -10.41 12.70
C VAL A 166 -28.68 -10.99 13.59
N PRO A 167 -29.11 -12.24 13.38
CA PRO A 167 -30.11 -12.86 14.25
C PRO A 167 -29.47 -13.18 15.61
N ILE A 168 -30.07 -12.69 16.69
CA ILE A 168 -29.63 -12.95 18.06
C ILE A 168 -30.69 -13.81 18.74
N ALA A 169 -30.31 -15.02 19.12
CA ALA A 169 -31.20 -15.91 19.86
C ALA A 169 -31.50 -15.32 21.25
N GLY A 170 -32.79 -15.21 21.60
CA GLY A 170 -33.22 -14.62 22.87
C GLY A 170 -33.06 -13.10 22.95
N LEU A 171 -33.00 -12.40 21.81
CA LEU A 171 -33.00 -10.94 21.80
C LEU A 171 -34.29 -10.40 22.44
N PRO A 172 -34.21 -9.51 23.44
CA PRO A 172 -35.38 -8.82 23.98
C PRO A 172 -36.14 -8.08 22.87
N SER A 173 -37.48 -8.12 22.92
CA SER A 173 -38.33 -7.51 21.88
C SER A 173 -38.12 -6.01 21.72
N GLU A 174 -37.65 -5.33 22.77
CA GLU A 174 -37.31 -3.90 22.79
C GLU A 174 -36.09 -3.57 21.92
N LEU A 175 -35.27 -4.56 21.58
CA LEU A 175 -34.08 -4.43 20.74
C LEU A 175 -34.29 -4.97 19.32
N GLU A 176 -35.50 -5.44 18.99
CA GLU A 176 -35.81 -5.87 17.63
C GLU A 176 -35.73 -4.67 16.68
N GLY A 177 -34.94 -4.80 15.60
CA GLY A 177 -34.68 -3.70 14.67
C GLY A 177 -33.63 -2.69 15.14
N TYR A 178 -32.97 -2.89 16.29
CA TYR A 178 -31.89 -2.04 16.77
C TYR A 178 -30.73 -1.98 15.76
N ARG A 179 -30.32 -0.78 15.38
CA ARG A 179 -29.30 -0.54 14.35
C ARG A 179 -27.99 -0.09 14.96
N ILE A 180 -26.95 -0.90 14.74
CA ILE A 180 -25.58 -0.55 15.08
C ILE A 180 -24.83 -0.26 13.78
N VAL A 181 -24.23 0.93 13.68
CA VAL A 181 -23.26 1.24 12.63
C VAL A 181 -21.87 0.99 13.19
N GLN A 182 -21.17 0.00 12.66
CA GLN A 182 -19.79 -0.30 13.01
C GLN A 182 -18.83 0.34 12.00
N ILE A 183 -17.86 1.08 12.51
CA ILE A 183 -16.72 1.59 11.74
C ILE A 183 -15.41 1.05 12.34
N SER A 184 -14.44 0.77 11.48
CA SER A 184 -13.13 0.25 11.87
C SER A 184 -12.05 0.91 11.02
N ASP A 185 -10.85 0.99 11.59
CA ASP A 185 -9.60 1.31 10.90
C ASP A 185 -9.70 2.54 9.98
N LEU A 186 -10.20 3.63 10.56
CA LEU A 186 -10.39 4.88 9.84
C LEU A 186 -9.05 5.51 9.44
N HIS A 187 -7.96 5.21 10.18
CA HIS A 187 -6.60 5.67 9.88
C HIS A 187 -6.55 7.16 9.48
N ILE A 188 -7.26 8.00 10.23
CA ILE A 188 -7.35 9.44 9.95
C ILE A 188 -5.97 10.05 10.20
N GLY A 189 -5.22 10.24 9.12
CA GLY A 189 -3.88 10.80 9.13
C GLY A 189 -3.66 11.80 8.00
N GLU A 190 -2.40 12.14 7.76
CA GLU A 190 -1.98 13.13 6.76
C GLU A 190 -2.45 12.80 5.32
N THR A 191 -2.74 11.53 5.02
CA THR A 191 -3.11 11.05 3.69
C THR A 191 -4.59 11.27 3.36
N LEU A 192 -5.52 10.99 4.30
CA LEU A 192 -6.97 11.08 4.10
C LEU A 192 -7.55 12.45 4.52
N GLY A 193 -6.98 13.05 5.57
CA GLY A 193 -7.31 14.40 6.03
C GLY A 193 -8.72 14.57 6.60
N SER A 194 -9.02 15.81 7.01
CA SER A 194 -10.28 16.19 7.68
C SER A 194 -11.52 16.07 6.79
N GLY A 195 -11.37 16.32 5.48
CA GLY A 195 -12.48 16.23 4.52
C GLY A 195 -13.03 14.81 4.37
N TRP A 196 -12.17 13.78 4.44
CA TRP A 196 -12.60 12.39 4.42
C TRP A 196 -13.33 12.02 5.72
N ALA A 197 -12.78 12.39 6.87
CA ALA A 197 -13.41 12.14 8.18
C ALA A 197 -14.82 12.74 8.26
N ARG A 198 -15.00 13.97 7.74
CA ARG A 198 -16.31 14.62 7.66
C ARG A 198 -17.31 13.83 6.80
N ARG A 199 -16.90 13.34 5.62
CA ARG A 199 -17.77 12.51 4.76
C ARG A 199 -18.17 11.20 5.42
N VAL A 200 -17.27 10.58 6.19
CA VAL A 200 -17.58 9.38 6.96
C VAL A 200 -18.62 9.69 8.04
N ALA A 201 -18.43 10.76 8.81
CA ALA A 201 -19.40 11.17 9.82
C ALA A 201 -20.78 11.49 9.23
N GLU A 202 -20.82 12.24 8.12
CA GLU A 202 -22.06 12.52 7.37
C GLU A 202 -22.74 11.22 6.91
N SER A 203 -21.96 10.25 6.41
CA SER A 203 -22.47 8.95 5.97
C SER A 203 -23.02 8.12 7.13
N VAL A 204 -22.32 8.05 8.26
CA VAL A 204 -22.78 7.35 9.49
C VAL A 204 -24.09 7.96 9.98
N ASN A 205 -24.16 9.28 10.09
CA ASN A 205 -25.37 9.96 10.55
C ASN A 205 -26.56 9.73 9.60
N SER A 206 -26.32 9.62 8.29
CA SER A 206 -27.40 9.34 7.31
C SER A 206 -28.01 7.94 7.43
N LEU A 207 -27.37 7.02 8.16
CA LEU A 207 -27.88 5.67 8.42
C LEU A 207 -28.83 5.61 9.61
N ASP A 208 -28.97 6.72 10.34
CA ASP A 208 -29.84 6.86 11.51
C ASP A 208 -29.59 5.77 12.58
N PRO A 209 -28.33 5.51 12.99
CA PRO A 209 -28.02 4.43 13.93
C PRO A 209 -28.56 4.70 15.34
N ASP A 210 -28.94 3.63 16.05
CA ASP A 210 -29.23 3.68 17.48
C ASP A 210 -27.92 3.66 18.31
N ALA A 211 -26.86 3.05 17.76
CA ALA A 211 -25.51 3.10 18.31
C ALA A 211 -24.44 3.09 17.22
N VAL A 212 -23.31 3.75 17.51
CA VAL A 212 -22.10 3.71 16.66
C VAL A 212 -20.99 2.99 17.42
N ALA A 213 -20.46 1.92 16.81
CA ALA A 213 -19.34 1.15 17.35
C ALA A 213 -18.06 1.47 16.58
N VAL A 214 -17.01 1.88 17.28
CA VAL A 214 -15.68 2.12 16.70
C VAL A 214 -14.76 1.01 17.18
N THR A 215 -14.31 0.16 16.25
CA THR A 215 -13.74 -1.17 16.59
C THR A 215 -12.29 -1.37 16.14
N GLY A 216 -11.65 -0.34 15.62
CA GLY A 216 -10.25 -0.36 15.17
C GLY A 216 -9.59 1.02 15.31
N ASP A 217 -8.46 1.21 14.63
CA ASP A 217 -7.66 2.42 14.80
C ASP A 217 -8.31 3.66 14.16
N VAL A 218 -8.45 4.72 14.94
CA VAL A 218 -9.13 5.94 14.47
C VAL A 218 -8.18 6.89 13.75
N ALA A 219 -6.92 7.00 14.18
CA ALA A 219 -6.00 8.01 13.71
C ALA A 219 -4.57 7.50 13.51
N ASP A 220 -3.91 8.01 12.48
CA ASP A 220 -2.50 7.74 12.19
C ASP A 220 -1.65 8.97 12.56
N GLY A 221 -0.73 8.79 13.51
CA GLY A 221 0.22 9.83 13.96
C GLY A 221 -0.17 10.53 15.27
N SER A 222 0.63 11.52 15.70
CA SER A 222 0.38 12.17 17.00
C SER A 222 -0.83 13.12 16.94
N PRO A 223 -1.66 13.22 18.00
CA PRO A 223 -2.87 14.06 18.05
C PRO A 223 -2.67 15.52 17.63
N ARG A 224 -1.46 16.08 17.83
CA ARG A 224 -1.11 17.46 17.43
C ARG A 224 -1.19 17.73 15.92
N ARG A 225 -1.27 16.70 15.07
CA ARG A 225 -1.29 16.82 13.60
C ARG A 225 -2.65 16.51 12.96
N VAL A 226 -3.59 15.95 13.72
CA VAL A 226 -4.90 15.49 13.21
C VAL A 226 -5.93 16.62 13.19
N GLY A 227 -5.73 17.67 14.00
CA GLY A 227 -6.65 18.81 14.13
C GLY A 227 -6.28 20.09 13.37
N GLN A 228 -5.34 20.04 12.42
CA GLN A 228 -4.95 21.18 11.55
C GLN A 228 -5.26 20.91 10.08
#